data_AF-A0A2D5VHX7-F1
#
_entry.id   AF-A0A2D5VHX7-F1
#
_cell.length_a   1.000
_cell.length_b   1.000
_cell.length_c   1.000
_cell.angle_alpha   90.00
_cell.angle_beta   90.00
_cell.angle_gamma   90.00
#
_symmetry.space_group_name_H-M   'P 1'
#
loop_
_entity.id
_entity.type
_entity.pdbx_description
1 polymer ?
#
loop_
_entity_poly.entity_id
_entity_poly.type
_entity_poly.pdbx_seq_one_letter_code
_entity_poly.pdbx_strand_id
1 'polypeptide(L)'
;MKYLSPVLCLVFCFLFLSITGAQEKSGLVWKKDGAEMAYIPGGSFEMGDHFGEGDDDETPVHKVELDGFLMDAHEVTVGGQAAADGGGVGIRRSWRIRGQTVSLGRFDQ
;
A
#
# COMPACT_ATOMS: atom_id res chain seq x y z
N MET A 1 -45.49 -36.89 0.20
CA MET A 1 -44.11 -36.67 0.65
C MET A 1 -43.78 -35.19 0.40
N LYS A 2 -44.49 -34.21 0.97
CA LYS A 2 -44.71 -33.87 2.38
C LYS A 2 -43.41 -33.47 3.09
N TYR A 3 -42.99 -32.23 2.81
CA TYR A 3 -42.17 -31.36 3.67
C TYR A 3 -40.73 -31.84 3.90
N LEU A 4 -39.93 -31.84 2.83
CA LEU A 4 -38.46 -31.75 2.92
C LEU A 4 -38.15 -30.43 3.66
N SER A 5 -37.59 -30.54 4.86
CA SER A 5 -37.82 -29.58 5.94
C SER A 5 -37.38 -28.14 5.62
N PRO A 6 -38.19 -27.12 5.97
CA PRO A 6 -37.76 -25.72 5.87
C PRO A 6 -36.53 -25.44 6.74
N VAL A 7 -36.31 -26.27 7.76
CA VAL A 7 -35.14 -26.24 8.63
C VAL A 7 -33.87 -26.62 7.87
N LEU A 8 -33.91 -27.61 6.96
CA LEU A 8 -32.76 -27.96 6.11
C LEU A 8 -32.44 -26.81 5.15
N CYS A 9 -33.46 -26.16 4.58
CA CYS A 9 -33.28 -25.01 3.70
C CYS A 9 -32.68 -23.79 4.43
N LEU A 10 -33.16 -23.49 5.63
CA LEU A 10 -32.63 -22.40 6.46
C LEU A 10 -31.20 -22.68 6.94
N VAL A 11 -30.88 -23.92 7.32
CA VAL A 11 -29.51 -24.31 7.70
C VAL A 11 -28.57 -24.22 6.51
N PHE A 12 -29.01 -24.64 5.32
CA PHE A 12 -28.21 -24.52 4.10
C PHE A 12 -28.00 -23.05 3.71
N CYS A 13 -29.03 -22.20 3.82
CA CYS A 13 -28.93 -20.76 3.61
C CYS A 13 -27.98 -20.09 4.61
N PHE A 14 -28.00 -20.46 5.89
CA PHE A 14 -27.07 -19.92 6.89
C PHE A 14 -25.63 -20.40 6.65
N LEU A 15 -25.44 -21.66 6.22
CA LEU A 15 -24.14 -22.18 5.83
C LEU A 15 -23.60 -21.46 4.58
N PHE A 16 -24.44 -21.23 3.58
CA PHE A 16 -24.07 -20.51 2.36
C PHE A 16 -23.80 -19.02 2.61
N LEU A 17 -24.57 -18.41 3.52
CA LEU A 17 -24.40 -17.01 3.93
C LEU A 17 -23.09 -16.79 4.70
N SER A 18 -22.62 -17.81 5.43
CA SER A 18 -21.34 -17.75 6.16
C SER A 18 -20.13 -17.96 5.23
N ILE A 19 -20.29 -18.70 4.12
CA ILE A 19 -19.19 -18.97 3.17
C ILE A 19 -18.96 -17.80 2.21
N THR A 20 -19.96 -16.91 2.03
CA THR A 20 -19.80 -15.70 1.22
C THR A 20 -19.27 -14.55 2.06
N GLY A 21 -18.07 -14.73 2.63
CA GLY A 21 -17.27 -13.60 3.10
C GLY A 21 -16.86 -12.76 1.90
N ALA A 22 -17.62 -11.72 1.58
CA ALA A 22 -17.25 -10.72 0.59
C ALA A 22 -16.00 -9.99 1.10
N GLN A 23 -14.84 -10.36 0.58
CA GLN A 23 -13.62 -9.58 0.74
C GLN A 23 -13.85 -8.23 0.05
N GLU A 24 -13.96 -7.17 0.86
CA GLU A 24 -14.13 -5.80 0.41
C GLU A 24 -12.88 -5.39 -0.39
N LYS A 25 -13.09 -5.03 -1.67
CA LYS A 25 -12.02 -4.55 -2.54
C LYS A 25 -11.41 -3.27 -1.95
N SER A 26 -10.17 -3.34 -1.47
CA SER A 26 -9.44 -2.25 -0.82
C SER A 26 -8.78 -1.26 -1.81
N GLY A 27 -9.36 -1.11 -3.01
CA GLY A 27 -8.90 -0.15 -4.02
C GLY A 27 -9.51 1.23 -3.76
N LEU A 28 -8.73 2.15 -3.19
CA LEU A 28 -9.12 3.54 -3.00
C LEU A 28 -8.46 4.41 -4.06
N VAL A 29 -9.26 5.08 -4.90
CA VAL A 29 -8.75 6.08 -5.85
C VAL A 29 -8.45 7.37 -5.07
N TRP A 30 -7.17 7.73 -4.98
CA TRP A 30 -6.74 8.93 -4.26
C TRP A 30 -7.22 10.20 -4.97
N LYS A 31 -7.98 11.03 -4.24
CA LYS A 31 -8.65 12.20 -4.83
C LYS A 31 -7.70 13.30 -5.32
N LYS A 32 -6.47 13.34 -4.82
CA LYS A 32 -5.49 14.39 -5.16
C LYS A 32 -4.95 14.20 -6.58
N ASP A 33 -4.55 12.96 -6.89
CA ASP A 33 -3.75 12.66 -8.08
C ASP A 33 -4.46 11.64 -9.00
N GLY A 34 -5.64 11.15 -8.60
CA GLY A 34 -6.40 10.13 -9.34
C GLY A 34 -5.74 8.75 -9.35
N ALA A 35 -4.67 8.57 -8.58
CA ALA A 35 -3.92 7.33 -8.50
C ALA A 35 -4.72 6.22 -7.82
N GLU A 36 -4.62 5.01 -8.35
CA GLU A 36 -5.16 3.81 -7.73
C GLU A 36 -4.25 3.39 -6.58
N MET A 37 -4.79 3.42 -5.36
CA MET A 37 -4.08 3.04 -4.14
C MET A 37 -4.65 1.74 -3.59
N ALA A 38 -3.78 0.86 -3.14
CA ALA A 38 -4.14 -0.28 -2.32
C ALA A 38 -4.07 0.10 -0.84
N TYR A 39 -5.15 -0.14 -0.09
CA TYR A 39 -5.13 -0.03 1.36
C TYR A 39 -4.61 -1.32 1.98
N ILE A 40 -3.51 -1.20 2.74
CA ILE A 40 -2.88 -2.27 3.50
C ILE A 40 -3.32 -2.11 4.96
N PRO A 41 -4.05 -3.09 5.53
CA PRO A 41 -4.47 -3.00 6.91
C PRO A 41 -3.25 -3.03 7.84
N GLY A 42 -3.32 -2.24 8.90
CA GLY A 42 -2.30 -2.23 9.94
C GLY A 42 -2.23 -3.57 10.64
N GLY A 43 -1.05 -3.90 11.15
CA GLY A 43 -0.79 -5.17 11.78
C GLY A 43 0.69 -5.39 12.03
N SER A 44 0.99 -6.63 12.37
CA SER A 44 2.31 -7.06 12.73
C SER A 44 2.90 -7.98 11.67
N PHE A 45 4.07 -7.61 11.16
CA PHE A 45 4.72 -8.30 10.05
C PHE A 45 6.13 -8.71 10.46
N GLU A 46 6.55 -9.89 10.02
CA GLU A 46 7.94 -10.32 10.10
C GLU A 46 8.66 -9.83 8.84
N MET A 47 9.67 -8.99 9.02
CA MET A 47 10.48 -8.41 7.94
C MET A 47 11.90 -8.95 8.03
N GLY A 48 12.42 -9.38 6.89
CA GLY A 48 13.75 -9.94 6.73
C GLY A 48 13.72 -11.25 5.97
N ASP A 49 14.89 -11.84 5.75
CA ASP A 49 15.02 -13.10 5.03
C ASP A 49 14.81 -14.32 5.94
N HIS A 50 13.79 -15.12 5.62
CA HIS A 50 13.45 -16.35 6.33
C HIS A 50 14.25 -17.58 5.89
N PHE A 51 14.80 -17.56 4.68
CA PHE A 51 15.44 -18.72 4.05
C PHE A 51 16.98 -18.61 4.01
N GLY A 52 17.53 -17.42 4.25
CA GLY A 52 18.98 -17.20 4.28
C GLY A 52 19.60 -17.26 2.88
N GLU A 53 18.84 -16.87 1.87
CA GLU A 53 19.25 -16.82 0.46
C GLU A 53 19.64 -15.39 0.02
N GLY A 54 19.34 -14.38 0.84
CA GLY A 54 19.62 -12.96 0.60
C GLY A 54 21.01 -12.49 1.05
N ASP A 55 21.25 -11.19 0.88
CA ASP A 55 22.45 -10.53 1.37
C ASP A 55 22.46 -10.44 2.91
N ASP A 56 23.65 -10.29 3.52
CA ASP A 56 23.82 -10.32 4.98
C ASP A 56 22.98 -9.25 5.72
N ASP A 57 22.60 -8.16 5.05
CA ASP A 57 21.81 -7.05 5.61
C ASP A 57 20.29 -7.28 5.60
N GLU A 58 19.82 -8.39 5.02
CA GLU A 58 18.41 -8.79 5.04
C GLU A 58 18.03 -9.59 6.31
N THR A 59 19.02 -9.93 7.15
CA THR A 59 18.85 -10.65 8.42
C THR A 59 19.21 -9.76 9.62
N PRO A 60 18.65 -10.02 10.82
CA PRO A 60 17.68 -11.05 11.17
C PRO A 60 16.24 -10.65 10.87
N VAL A 61 15.39 -11.68 10.72
CA VAL A 61 13.94 -11.51 10.74
C VAL A 61 13.52 -10.84 12.04
N HIS A 62 12.83 -9.71 11.93
CA HIS A 62 12.32 -8.95 13.07
C HIS A 62 10.87 -8.53 12.86
N LYS A 63 10.17 -8.35 13.97
CA LYS A 63 8.75 -8.02 14.00
C LYS A 63 8.55 -6.50 13.92
N VAL A 64 7.75 -6.05 12.96
CA VAL A 64 7.42 -4.64 12.73
C VAL A 64 5.91 -4.46 12.88
N GLU A 65 5.51 -3.52 13.73
CA GLU A 65 4.12 -3.09 13.87
C GLU A 65 3.90 -1.83 13.01
N LEU A 66 2.94 -1.89 12.08
CA LEU A 66 2.58 -0.77 11.21
C LEU A 66 1.10 -0.43 11.35
N ASP A 67 0.78 0.85 11.34
CA ASP A 67 -0.58 1.34 11.18
C ASP A 67 -1.05 1.13 9.73
N GLY A 68 -2.37 1.10 9.50
CA GLY A 68 -2.93 0.94 8.15
C GLY A 68 -2.51 2.08 7.22
N PHE A 69 -1.97 1.72 6.06
CA PHE A 69 -1.42 2.69 5.11
C PHE A 69 -1.89 2.42 3.68
N LEU A 70 -1.77 3.44 2.84
CA LEU A 70 -2.06 3.37 1.41
C LEU A 70 -0.75 3.26 0.63
N MET A 71 -0.69 2.35 -0.33
CA MET A 71 0.44 2.16 -1.23
C MET A 71 -0.04 2.24 -2.68
N ASP A 72 0.78 2.81 -3.57
CA ASP A 72 0.47 2.87 -5.00
C ASP A 72 0.31 1.43 -5.55
N ALA A 73 -0.75 1.18 -6.31
CA ALA A 73 -0.96 -0.13 -6.95
C ALA A 73 0.01 -0.39 -8.12
N HIS A 74 0.64 0.66 -8.64
CA HIS A 74 1.52 0.63 -9.80
C HIS A 74 2.79 1.44 -9.55
N GLU A 75 3.89 1.02 -10.18
CA GLU A 75 5.14 1.77 -10.16
C GLU A 75 4.97 3.15 -10.81
N VAL A 76 5.72 4.14 -10.31
CA VAL A 76 5.71 5.49 -10.86
C VAL A 76 6.25 5.49 -12.28
N THR A 77 5.41 5.88 -13.24
CA THR A 77 5.84 6.07 -14.63
C THR A 77 6.41 7.47 -14.85
N VAL A 78 7.44 7.59 -15.69
CA VAL A 78 8.05 8.89 -16.06
C VAL A 78 7.00 9.87 -16.62
N GLY A 79 6.00 9.35 -17.34
CA GLY A 79 4.88 10.15 -17.85
C GLY A 79 3.96 10.70 -16.74
N GLY A 80 3.78 9.96 -15.64
CA GLY A 80 2.99 10.40 -14.48
C GLY A 80 3.72 11.44 -13.63
N GLN A 81 5.05 11.32 -13.51
CA GLN A 81 5.87 12.25 -12.73
C GLN A 81 5.85 13.68 -13.33
N ALA A 82 5.89 13.78 -14.66
CA ALA A 82 5.81 15.06 -15.36
C ALA A 82 4.46 15.80 -15.15
N ALA A 83 3.36 15.06 -14.92
CA ALA A 83 2.05 15.65 -14.68
C ALA A 83 1.90 16.17 -13.23
N ALA A 84 2.50 15.49 -12.25
CA ALA A 84 2.49 15.91 -10.85
C ALA A 84 3.33 17.17 -10.59
N ASP A 85 4.39 17.38 -11.37
CA ASP A 85 5.36 18.45 -11.13
C ASP A 85 4.96 19.84 -11.68
N GLY A 86 3.82 19.97 -12.37
CA GLY A 86 3.26 21.29 -12.70
C GLY A 86 4.21 22.28 -13.43
N GLY A 87 5.25 21.78 -14.10
CA GLY A 87 6.17 22.60 -14.88
C GLY A 87 7.65 22.37 -14.56
N GLY A 88 8.31 21.61 -15.44
CA GLY A 88 9.76 21.60 -15.63
C GLY A 88 10.53 20.64 -14.74
N VAL A 89 11.48 19.92 -15.34
CA VAL A 89 12.56 19.21 -14.63
C VAL A 89 13.47 20.25 -13.98
N GLY A 90 12.98 20.86 -12.90
CA GLY A 90 13.73 21.78 -12.07
C GLY A 90 14.37 20.97 -10.95
N ILE A 91 15.68 20.71 -11.05
CA ILE A 91 16.45 20.34 -9.88
C ILE A 91 16.14 21.34 -8.76
N ARG A 92 15.46 20.91 -7.69
CA ARG A 92 15.26 21.77 -6.52
C ARG A 92 16.64 21.98 -5.91
N ARG A 93 17.34 23.04 -6.33
CA ARG A 93 18.67 23.44 -5.81
C ARG A 93 18.60 23.97 -4.38
N SER A 94 17.53 23.65 -3.66
CA SER A 94 17.19 24.23 -2.37
C SER A 94 16.32 23.23 -1.60
N TRP A 95 16.91 22.56 -0.62
CA TRP A 95 16.20 21.75 0.34
C TRP A 95 15.98 22.55 1.63
N ARG A 96 14.80 22.42 2.26
CA ARG A 96 14.47 23.15 3.48
C ARG A 96 14.53 22.21 4.68
N ILE A 97 15.46 22.45 5.60
CA ILE A 97 15.61 21.69 6.86
C ILE A 97 15.25 22.59 8.01
N ARG A 98 14.29 22.21 8.85
CA ARG A 98 13.96 22.91 10.12
C ARG A 98 13.87 24.43 9.97
N GLY A 99 13.21 24.91 8.91
CA GLY A 99 13.02 26.34 8.64
C GLY A 99 14.16 27.05 7.92
N GLN A 100 15.34 26.43 7.79
CA GLN A 100 16.47 26.96 7.03
C GLN A 100 16.45 26.43 5.60
N THR A 101 16.63 27.34 4.64
CA THR A 101 16.73 27.00 3.22
C THR A 101 18.20 26.77 2.89
N VAL A 102 18.55 25.52 2.57
CA VAL A 102 19.90 25.14 2.16
C VAL A 102 19.92 25.03 0.64
N SER A 103 20.47 26.04 -0.02
CA SER A 103 20.73 25.98 -1.46
C SER A 103 22.10 25.38 -1.76
N LEU A 104 22.18 24.45 -2.70
CA LEU A 104 23.44 23.86 -3.14
C LEU A 104 24.31 25.00 -3.72
N GLY A 105 25.37 25.35 -3.01
CA GLY A 105 26.33 26.35 -3.43
C GLY A 105 26.96 25.94 -4.77
N ARG A 106 27.15 26.94 -5.65
CA ARG A 106 27.88 26.79 -6.90
C ARG A 106 29.29 26.28 -6.58
N PHE A 107 29.57 25.03 -6.95
CA PHE A 107 30.92 24.51 -6.96
C PHE A 107 31.64 25.25 -8.11
N ASP A 108 32.36 26.31 -7.78
CA ASP A 108 33.33 26.89 -8.71
C ASP A 108 34.50 25.91 -8.84
N GLN A 109 34.95 25.69 -10.06
CA GLN A 109 36.05 24.76 -10.37
C GLN A 109 37.40 25.45 -10.14
#